data_AF-A0A166R765-F1
#
_entry.id   AF-A0A166R765-F1
#
_cell.length_a   1.000
_cell.length_b   1.000
_cell.length_c   1.000
_cell.angle_alpha   90.00
_cell.angle_beta   90.00
_cell.angle_gamma   90.00
#
_symmetry.space_group_name_H-M   'P 1'
#
loop_
_entity.id
_entity.type
_entity.pdbx_description
1 polymer ?
#
loop_
_entity_poly.entity_id
_entity_poly.type
_entity_poly.pdbx_seq_one_letter_code
_entity_poly.pdbx_strand_id
1 'polypeptide(L)'
;MPEVIFPGPEGRLEGRYHPQKERDAPIAIVLHPHPQFGGTMNHKVVYNLHYAFYKMGFTVLRFNFRGVGRSQGEYDQGIGELSDAASALDYLQSMNNNSKHCWVAGFSFGAWIGMQLLMRRPEITGFISVSPPANMYDFSFLAPCPASGLIINGT
;
A
#
# COMPACT_ATOMS: atom_id res chain seq x y z
N MET A 1 -12.49 -10.11 -8.50
CA MET A 1 -11.97 -8.98 -7.69
C MET A 1 -12.65 -7.71 -8.16
N PRO A 2 -13.56 -7.12 -7.37
CA PRO A 2 -14.25 -5.90 -7.75
C PRO A 2 -13.27 -4.72 -7.93
N GLU A 3 -13.55 -3.92 -8.97
CA GLU A 3 -13.06 -2.55 -9.07
C GLU A 3 -13.78 -1.70 -8.02
N VAL A 4 -13.01 -0.89 -7.29
CA VAL A 4 -13.53 0.04 -6.30
C VAL A 4 -13.02 1.44 -6.60
N ILE A 5 -13.85 2.44 -6.30
CA ILE A 5 -13.48 3.84 -6.35
C ILE A 5 -13.85 4.43 -4.98
N PHE A 6 -12.90 5.06 -4.33
CA PHE A 6 -13.08 5.62 -2.99
C PHE A 6 -12.52 7.04 -2.91
N PRO A 7 -13.00 7.87 -1.97
CA PRO A 7 -12.49 9.24 -1.83
C PRO A 7 -11.05 9.22 -1.28
N GLY A 8 -10.19 9.99 -1.92
CA GLY A 8 -8.88 10.41 -1.41
C GLY A 8 -8.81 11.94 -1.25
N PRO A 9 -7.66 12.46 -0.80
CA PRO A 9 -7.50 13.89 -0.50
C PRO A 9 -7.70 14.83 -1.71
N GLU A 10 -7.24 14.42 -2.89
CA GLU A 10 -7.31 15.20 -4.14
C GLU A 10 -8.39 14.65 -5.11
N GLY A 11 -9.40 13.96 -4.56
CA GLY A 11 -10.50 13.38 -5.33
C GLY A 11 -10.47 11.85 -5.32
N ARG A 12 -11.08 11.24 -6.33
CA ARG A 12 -11.31 9.79 -6.36
C ARG A 12 -10.01 9.02 -6.57
N LEU A 13 -9.84 7.94 -5.81
CA LEU A 13 -8.77 6.95 -5.98
C LEU A 13 -9.34 5.65 -6.53
N GLU A 14 -8.67 5.08 -7.53
CA GLU A 14 -9.02 3.81 -8.15
C GLU A 14 -8.33 2.64 -7.45
N GLY A 15 -9.09 1.60 -7.10
CA GLY A 15 -8.55 0.41 -6.46
C GLY A 15 -9.11 -0.91 -6.96
N ARG A 16 -8.52 -1.98 -6.41
CA ARG A 16 -8.97 -3.36 -6.54
C ARG A 16 -9.01 -4.00 -5.17
N TYR A 17 -10.22 -4.32 -4.73
CA TYR A 17 -10.48 -4.89 -3.41
C TYR A 17 -10.73 -6.40 -3.52
N HIS A 18 -10.00 -7.20 -2.74
CA HIS A 18 -10.12 -8.65 -2.74
C HIS A 18 -10.39 -9.17 -1.32
N PRO A 19 -11.67 -9.34 -0.93
CA PRO A 19 -12.03 -9.80 0.40
C PRO A 19 -11.82 -11.30 0.57
N GLN A 20 -11.42 -11.70 1.78
CA GLN A 20 -11.57 -13.07 2.26
C GLN A 20 -13.00 -13.34 2.70
N LYS A 21 -13.32 -14.64 2.86
CA LYS A 21 -14.62 -15.07 3.39
C LYS A 21 -14.72 -14.85 4.90
N GLU A 22 -13.62 -15.05 5.62
CA GLU A 22 -13.55 -14.85 7.06
C GLU A 22 -13.62 -13.36 7.41
N ARG A 23 -14.50 -13.01 8.36
CA ARG A 23 -14.79 -11.61 8.68
C ARG A 23 -13.67 -10.91 9.45
N ASP A 24 -12.85 -11.67 10.16
CA ASP A 24 -11.72 -11.20 10.97
C ASP A 24 -10.36 -11.40 10.28
N ALA A 25 -10.38 -11.74 8.98
CA ALA A 25 -9.16 -11.91 8.19
C ALA A 25 -8.25 -10.67 8.30
N PRO A 26 -6.92 -10.87 8.41
CA PRO A 26 -5.97 -9.76 8.42
C PRO A 26 -6.06 -9.00 7.10
N ILE A 27 -5.81 -7.70 7.12
CA ILE A 27 -5.85 -6.84 5.94
C ILE A 27 -4.45 -6.50 5.44
N ALA A 28 -4.29 -6.37 4.13
CA ALA A 28 -3.05 -5.92 3.51
C ALA A 28 -3.32 -4.84 2.47
N ILE A 29 -2.53 -3.77 2.51
CA ILE A 29 -2.49 -2.76 1.44
C ILE A 29 -1.21 -2.90 0.61
N VAL A 30 -1.34 -2.90 -0.71
CA VAL A 30 -0.21 -3.05 -1.64
C VAL A 30 -0.02 -1.79 -2.47
N LEU A 31 1.18 -1.20 -2.36
CA LEU A 31 1.57 0.07 -2.94
C LEU A 31 2.50 -0.11 -4.13
N HIS A 32 2.25 0.64 -5.19
CA HIS A 32 2.91 0.45 -6.49
C HIS A 32 4.18 1.30 -6.67
N PRO A 33 5.03 1.01 -7.67
CA PRO A 33 6.26 1.78 -7.87
C PRO A 33 5.95 3.18 -8.44
N HIS A 34 6.98 3.96 -8.71
CA HIS A 34 6.83 5.40 -8.96
C HIS A 34 5.81 5.74 -10.07
N PRO A 35 4.83 6.63 -9.81
CA PRO A 35 3.82 7.03 -10.80
C PRO A 35 4.40 7.47 -12.14
N GLN A 36 5.41 8.35 -12.11
CA GLN A 36 6.02 8.91 -13.32
C GLN A 36 6.89 7.93 -14.11
N PHE A 37 7.27 6.78 -13.52
CA PHE A 37 8.06 5.74 -14.20
C PHE A 37 7.21 4.53 -14.60
N GLY A 38 5.93 4.77 -14.91
CA GLY A 38 4.99 3.74 -15.36
C GLY A 38 4.46 2.83 -14.24
N GLY A 39 4.63 3.23 -12.99
CA GLY A 39 4.12 2.49 -11.84
C GLY A 39 2.60 2.56 -11.74
N THR A 40 1.96 1.40 -11.62
CA THR A 40 0.51 1.26 -11.44
C THR A 40 0.19 0.09 -10.53
N MET A 41 -1.03 0.02 -9.99
CA MET A 41 -1.50 -1.12 -9.21
C MET A 41 -1.47 -2.46 -9.98
N ASN A 42 -1.34 -2.42 -11.31
CA ASN A 42 -1.27 -3.60 -12.17
C ASN A 42 0.17 -3.99 -12.55
N HIS A 43 1.18 -3.31 -12.02
CA HIS A 43 2.57 -3.71 -12.17
C HIS A 43 2.77 -5.16 -11.70
N LYS A 44 3.53 -5.97 -12.44
CA LYS A 44 3.63 -7.43 -12.20
C LYS A 44 4.05 -7.79 -10.77
N VAL A 45 5.00 -7.03 -10.19
CA VAL A 45 5.43 -7.23 -8.79
C VAL A 45 4.30 -6.94 -7.81
N VAL A 46 3.55 -5.85 -8.01
CA VAL A 46 2.40 -5.45 -7.18
C VAL A 46 1.28 -6.48 -7.30
N TYR A 47 1.02 -6.94 -8.51
CA TYR A 47 0.06 -8.01 -8.78
C TYR A 47 0.43 -9.29 -8.04
N ASN A 48 1.69 -9.72 -8.10
CA ASN A 48 2.14 -10.93 -7.43
C ASN A 48 2.13 -10.80 -5.90
N LEU A 49 2.54 -9.65 -5.35
CA LEU A 49 2.41 -9.36 -3.91
C LEU A 49 0.95 -9.46 -3.47
N HIS A 50 0.02 -8.85 -4.21
CA HIS A 50 -1.41 -8.93 -3.92
C HIS A 50 -1.90 -10.37 -3.80
N TYR A 51 -1.57 -11.22 -4.77
CA TYR A 51 -1.99 -12.62 -4.74
C TYR A 51 -1.23 -13.46 -3.73
N ALA A 52 0.00 -13.10 -3.35
CA ALA A 52 0.71 -13.75 -2.26
C ALA A 52 -0.03 -13.53 -0.93
N PHE A 53 -0.34 -12.27 -0.59
CA PHE A 53 -1.14 -11.94 0.60
C PHE A 53 -2.51 -12.63 0.58
N TYR A 54 -3.21 -12.58 -0.56
CA TYR A 54 -4.53 -13.21 -0.67
C TYR A 54 -4.46 -14.74 -0.47
N LYS A 55 -3.44 -15.42 -1.00
CA LYS A 55 -3.23 -16.86 -0.77
C LYS A 55 -2.87 -17.17 0.69
N MET A 56 -2.28 -16.22 1.41
CA MET A 56 -1.98 -16.32 2.85
C MET A 56 -3.20 -16.02 3.75
N GLY A 57 -4.38 -15.76 3.18
CA GLY A 57 -5.60 -15.52 3.96
C GLY A 57 -5.83 -14.05 4.33
N PHE A 58 -5.17 -13.10 3.64
CA PHE A 58 -5.43 -11.68 3.84
C PHE A 58 -6.55 -11.16 2.94
N THR A 59 -7.36 -10.23 3.44
CA THR A 59 -8.15 -9.32 2.61
C THR A 59 -7.22 -8.24 2.06
N VAL A 60 -7.16 -8.07 0.74
CA VAL A 60 -6.13 -7.25 0.10
C VAL A 60 -6.72 -6.10 -0.70
N LEU A 61 -6.18 -4.91 -0.50
CA LEU A 61 -6.42 -3.74 -1.36
C LEU A 61 -5.12 -3.35 -2.06
N ARG A 62 -5.19 -3.16 -3.37
CA ARG A 62 -4.19 -2.40 -4.13
C ARG A 62 -4.90 -1.27 -4.84
N PHE A 63 -4.24 -0.13 -4.97
CA PHE A 63 -4.84 1.06 -5.57
C PHE A 63 -3.81 1.85 -6.36
N ASN A 64 -4.29 2.72 -7.26
CA ASN A 64 -3.47 3.67 -7.99
C ASN A 64 -3.33 4.96 -7.18
N PHE A 65 -2.11 5.44 -6.98
CA PHE A 65 -1.86 6.77 -6.42
C PHE A 65 -2.50 7.87 -7.28
N ARG A 66 -2.65 9.07 -6.71
CA ARG A 66 -3.10 10.26 -7.43
C ARG A 66 -2.38 10.42 -8.79
N GLY A 67 -3.13 10.84 -9.79
CA GLY A 67 -2.63 11.02 -11.16
C GLY A 67 -2.35 9.72 -11.94
N VAL A 68 -2.63 8.53 -11.38
CA VAL A 68 -2.44 7.24 -12.06
C VAL A 68 -3.77 6.59 -12.41
N GLY A 69 -3.93 6.16 -13.66
CA GLY A 69 -5.14 5.45 -14.10
C GLY A 69 -6.38 6.33 -13.98
N ARG A 70 -7.37 5.89 -13.20
CA ARG A 70 -8.59 6.66 -12.90
C ARG A 70 -8.51 7.45 -11.60
N SER A 71 -7.38 7.43 -10.90
CA SER A 71 -7.16 8.24 -9.71
C SER A 71 -6.95 9.71 -10.09
N GLN A 72 -7.71 10.60 -9.46
CA GLN A 72 -7.65 12.05 -9.67
C GLN A 72 -6.43 12.67 -8.97
N GLY A 73 -6.18 13.96 -9.24
CA GLY A 73 -5.03 14.69 -8.72
C GLY A 73 -3.77 14.52 -9.55
N GLU A 74 -2.67 15.04 -9.03
CA GLU A 74 -1.35 15.02 -9.67
C GLU A 74 -0.28 14.52 -8.70
N TYR A 75 0.80 13.96 -9.23
CA TYR A 75 1.92 13.47 -8.42
C TYR A 75 2.50 14.57 -7.54
N ASP A 76 2.72 14.26 -6.25
CA ASP A 76 3.06 15.25 -5.22
C ASP A 76 4.30 14.84 -4.41
N GLN A 77 5.30 14.28 -5.09
CA GLN A 77 6.64 13.99 -4.54
C GLN A 77 6.63 13.11 -3.27
N GLY A 78 5.60 12.31 -3.06
CA GLY A 78 5.43 11.41 -1.92
C GLY A 78 4.62 11.96 -0.76
N ILE A 79 4.38 13.28 -0.71
CA ILE A 79 3.59 13.89 0.37
C ILE A 79 2.13 13.50 0.17
N GLY A 80 1.61 13.81 -1.02
CA GLY A 80 0.26 13.43 -1.41
C GLY A 80 0.04 11.92 -1.46
N GLU A 81 1.00 11.15 -1.99
CA GLU A 81 0.87 9.70 -2.11
C GLU A 81 0.81 9.00 -0.74
N LEU A 82 1.48 9.56 0.28
CA LEU A 82 1.31 9.10 1.65
C LEU A 82 -0.10 9.36 2.17
N SER A 83 -0.67 10.53 1.90
CA SER A 83 -2.06 10.83 2.27
C SER A 83 -3.04 9.91 1.54
N ASP A 84 -2.79 9.59 0.28
CA ASP A 84 -3.60 8.62 -0.48
C ASP A 84 -3.52 7.23 0.16
N ALA A 85 -2.33 6.79 0.57
CA ALA A 85 -2.14 5.50 1.23
C ALA A 85 -2.84 5.44 2.59
N ALA A 86 -2.86 6.53 3.34
CA ALA A 86 -3.62 6.64 4.59
C ALA A 86 -5.13 6.54 4.33
N SER A 87 -5.67 7.28 3.35
CA SER A 87 -7.09 7.20 2.97
C SER A 87 -7.49 5.83 2.45
N ALA A 88 -6.61 5.17 1.69
CA ALA A 88 -6.84 3.81 1.21
C ALA A 88 -6.85 2.79 2.36
N LEU A 89 -5.99 2.97 3.37
CA LEU A 89 -6.00 2.15 4.57
C LEU A 89 -7.28 2.36 5.38
N ASP A 90 -7.71 3.60 5.57
CA ASP A 90 -8.96 3.92 6.29
C ASP A 90 -10.18 3.31 5.56
N TYR A 91 -10.20 3.42 4.24
CA TYR A 91 -11.22 2.77 3.41
C TYR A 91 -11.20 1.24 3.61
N LEU A 92 -10.02 0.61 3.56
CA LEU A 92 -9.87 -0.83 3.77
C LEU A 92 -10.36 -1.28 5.16
N GLN A 93 -10.02 -0.53 6.21
CA GLN A 93 -10.46 -0.80 7.58
C GLN A 93 -11.96 -0.63 7.75
N SER A 94 -12.56 0.40 7.16
CA SER A 94 -14.02 0.64 7.23
C SER A 94 -14.85 -0.51 6.64
N MET A 95 -14.27 -1.23 5.67
CA MET A 95 -14.86 -2.41 5.04
C MET A 95 -14.59 -3.70 5.84
N ASN A 96 -13.64 -3.67 6.79
CA ASN A 96 -13.13 -4.84 7.52
C ASN A 96 -13.00 -4.54 9.03
N ASN A 97 -14.06 -4.02 9.65
CA ASN A 97 -14.06 -3.56 11.06
C ASN A 97 -13.66 -4.63 12.09
N ASN A 98 -13.71 -5.92 11.75
CA ASN A 98 -13.34 -7.02 12.66
C ASN A 98 -11.86 -7.44 12.51
N SER A 99 -11.14 -6.90 11.52
CA SER A 99 -9.74 -7.24 11.30
C SER A 99 -8.85 -6.64 12.39
N LYS A 100 -7.99 -7.47 12.99
CA LYS A 100 -7.10 -7.07 14.09
C LYS A 100 -5.67 -6.78 13.66
N HIS A 101 -5.31 -7.13 12.43
CA HIS A 101 -3.94 -7.06 11.94
C HIS A 101 -3.93 -6.43 10.55
N CYS A 102 -3.09 -5.41 10.39
CA CYS A 102 -2.88 -4.74 9.13
C CYS A 102 -1.43 -4.89 8.68
N TRP A 103 -1.23 -5.16 7.39
CA TRP A 103 0.08 -5.22 6.76
C TRP A 103 0.16 -4.20 5.62
N VAL A 104 1.36 -3.65 5.43
CA VAL A 104 1.67 -2.81 4.28
C VAL A 104 2.73 -3.47 3.42
N ALA A 105 2.53 -3.51 2.12
CA ALA A 105 3.52 -3.99 1.17
C ALA A 105 3.74 -2.97 0.08
N GLY A 106 4.99 -2.79 -0.33
CA GLY A 106 5.33 -1.81 -1.34
C GLY A 106 6.46 -2.27 -2.23
N PHE A 107 6.43 -1.83 -3.49
CA PHE A 107 7.51 -2.02 -4.44
C PHE A 107 8.13 -0.68 -4.84
N SER A 108 9.46 -0.55 -4.74
CA SER A 108 10.21 0.66 -5.08
C SER A 108 9.69 1.90 -4.34
N PHE A 109 9.24 2.94 -5.05
CA PHE A 109 8.56 4.10 -4.45
C PHE A 109 7.45 3.71 -3.48
N GLY A 110 6.64 2.70 -3.80
CA GLY A 110 5.59 2.20 -2.91
C GLY A 110 6.15 1.60 -1.62
N ALA A 111 7.38 1.07 -1.61
CA ALA A 111 8.03 0.63 -0.38
C ALA A 111 8.38 1.82 0.51
N TRP A 112 8.87 2.92 -0.07
CA TRP A 112 9.15 4.14 0.67
C TRP A 112 7.88 4.75 1.29
N ILE A 113 6.81 4.89 0.51
CA ILE A 113 5.50 5.33 1.03
C ILE A 113 4.96 4.35 2.08
N GLY A 114 5.11 3.05 1.86
CA GLY A 114 4.66 2.03 2.80
C GLY A 114 5.36 2.10 4.16
N MET A 115 6.68 2.32 4.17
CA MET A 115 7.44 2.51 5.42
C MET A 115 7.08 3.82 6.12
N GLN A 116 6.78 4.87 5.35
CA GLN A 116 6.27 6.13 5.91
C GLN A 116 4.87 5.99 6.54
N LEU A 117 4.00 5.19 5.92
CA LEU A 117 2.68 4.87 6.45
C LEU A 117 2.80 4.04 7.72
N LEU A 118 3.68 3.03 7.72
CA LEU A 118 4.00 2.20 8.89
C LEU A 118 4.35 3.03 10.13
N MET A 119 5.18 4.07 9.98
CA MET A 119 5.55 4.94 11.11
C MET A 119 4.38 5.75 11.67
N ARG A 120 3.31 5.96 10.90
CA ARG A 120 2.18 6.83 11.27
C ARG A 120 0.94 6.04 11.72
N ARG A 121 0.93 4.72 11.54
CA ARG A 121 -0.24 3.85 11.73
C ARG A 121 0.11 2.67 12.64
N PRO A 122 -0.10 2.79 13.97
CA PRO A 122 0.30 1.76 14.94
C PRO A 122 -0.44 0.42 14.75
N GLU A 123 -1.57 0.41 14.05
CA GLU A 123 -2.29 -0.81 13.69
C GLU A 123 -1.57 -1.68 12.64
N ILE A 124 -0.57 -1.14 11.95
CA ILE A 124 0.22 -1.87 10.97
C ILE A 124 1.26 -2.70 11.73
N THR A 125 1.04 -4.01 11.76
CA THR A 125 1.84 -4.95 12.56
C THR A 125 2.91 -5.68 11.74
N GLY A 126 2.97 -5.47 10.42
CA GLY A 126 4.00 -6.04 9.56
C GLY A 126 4.15 -5.31 8.23
N PHE A 127 5.34 -5.40 7.65
CA PHE A 127 5.63 -4.78 6.35
C PHE A 127 6.40 -5.70 5.40
N ILE A 128 6.23 -5.48 4.09
CA ILE A 128 7.08 -6.03 3.03
C ILE A 128 7.54 -4.91 2.10
N SER A 129 8.86 -4.69 2.01
CA SER A 129 9.47 -3.69 1.16
C SER A 129 10.31 -4.36 0.06
N VAL A 130 9.81 -4.32 -1.16
CA VAL A 130 10.49 -4.90 -2.34
C VAL A 130 11.25 -3.80 -3.08
N SER A 131 12.55 -3.99 -3.27
CA SER A 131 13.49 -3.05 -3.88
C SER A 131 13.36 -1.61 -3.35
N PRO A 132 13.45 -1.38 -2.02
CA PRO A 132 13.34 -0.03 -1.47
C PRO A 132 14.47 0.87 -2.01
N PRO A 133 14.15 2.03 -2.59
CA PRO A 133 15.14 2.92 -3.23
C PRO A 133 15.86 3.80 -2.20
N ALA A 134 16.57 3.17 -1.25
CA ALA A 134 17.24 3.85 -0.13
C ALA A 134 18.40 4.77 -0.53
N ASN A 135 18.86 4.69 -1.79
CA ASN A 135 19.82 5.62 -2.37
C ASN A 135 19.18 6.89 -2.96
N MET A 136 17.87 6.90 -3.18
CA MET A 136 17.14 8.02 -3.79
C MET A 136 16.22 8.73 -2.79
N TYR A 137 15.69 8.01 -1.81
CA TYR A 137 14.77 8.54 -0.81
C TYR A 137 15.33 8.37 0.60
N ASP A 138 14.99 9.31 1.47
CA ASP A 138 15.37 9.25 2.87
C ASP A 138 14.51 8.24 3.64
N PHE A 139 15.17 7.32 4.34
CA PHE A 139 14.57 6.32 5.25
C PHE A 139 14.99 6.56 6.71
N SER A 140 15.68 7.67 7.02
CA SER A 140 16.15 8.01 8.37
C SER A 140 15.02 8.14 9.39
N PHE A 141 13.78 8.34 8.93
CA PHE A 141 12.57 8.35 9.75
C PHE A 141 12.30 7.02 10.48
N LEU A 142 12.93 5.91 10.08
CA LEU A 142 12.79 4.59 10.70
C LEU A 142 13.65 4.44 11.98
N ALA A 143 13.40 5.29 12.97
CA ALA A 143 14.21 5.36 14.19
C ALA A 143 13.35 5.43 15.47
N PRO A 144 12.95 4.29 16.07
CA PRO A 144 13.10 2.91 15.59
C PRO A 144 11.99 2.48 14.62
N CYS A 145 12.21 1.40 13.87
CA CYS A 145 11.14 0.76 13.10
C CYS A 145 10.13 0.05 14.06
N PRO A 146 8.81 0.33 13.96
CA PRO A 146 7.84 -0.11 14.97
C PRO A 146 7.36 -1.56 14.79
N ALA A 147 7.64 -2.19 13.66
CA ALA A 147 7.19 -3.54 13.35
C ALA A 147 8.32 -4.39 12.75
N SER A 148 8.21 -5.71 12.91
CA SER A 148 9.03 -6.65 12.15
C SER A 148 8.51 -6.74 10.71
N GLY A 149 9.40 -7.01 9.76
CA GLY A 149 9.02 -7.11 8.35
C GLY A 149 10.11 -7.69 7.48
N LEU A 150 9.87 -7.66 6.17
CA LEU A 150 10.74 -8.25 5.16
C LEU A 150 11.21 -7.18 4.18
N ILE A 151 12.52 -7.13 3.92
CA ILE A 151 13.10 -6.36 2.82
C ILE A 151 13.66 -7.34 1.79
N ILE A 152 13.31 -7.16 0.52
CA ILE A 152 13.82 -7.97 -0.59
C ILE A 152 14.45 -7.03 -1.60
N ASN A 153 15.69 -7.28 -2.04
CA ASN A 153 16.33 -6.51 -3.10
C ASN A 153 17.02 -7.45 -4.11
N GLY A 154 17.08 -7.03 -5.38
CA GLY A 154 17.87 -7.73 -6.40
C GLY A 154 19.36 -7.43 -6.23
N THR A 155 20.22 -8.38 -6.62
CA THR A 155 21.68 -8.24 -6.65
C THR A 155 22.16 -7.62 -7.95
#